data_AF-A0A940LDY2-F1
#
_entry.id   AF-A0A940LDY2-F1
#
_cell.length_a   1.000
_cell.length_b   1.000
_cell.length_c   1.000
_cell.angle_alpha   90.00
_cell.angle_beta   90.00
_cell.angle_gamma   90.00
#
_symmetry.space_group_name_H-M   'P 1'
#
loop_
_entity.id
_entity.type
_entity.pdbx_description
1 polymer ?
#
loop_
_entity_poly.entity_id
_entity_poly.type
_entity_poly.pdbx_seq_one_letter_code
_entity_poly.pdbx_strand_id
1 'polypeptide(L)'
;MSSKIANVHISIPYKRPGNIIKQNPVAFDVYALDGYYKAVPLLNEDERRIANLPHELLFVYENGRPVSKRGSFDGNFHAIEDIVRELQKLNLI
;
A
#
# COMPACT_ATOMS: atom_id res chain seq x y z
N MET A 1 -16.96 5.26 10.41
CA MET A 1 -15.84 5.28 11.40
C MET A 1 -14.65 4.56 10.76
N SER A 2 -13.40 4.98 10.97
CA SER A 2 -12.24 4.26 10.42
C SER A 2 -11.68 3.27 11.44
N SER A 3 -11.71 1.98 11.14
CA SER A 3 -11.12 0.95 12.00
C SER A 3 -9.86 0.39 11.37
N LYS A 4 -8.75 0.36 12.12
CA LYS A 4 -7.55 -0.34 11.70
C LYS A 4 -7.86 -1.84 11.66
N ILE A 5 -7.62 -2.48 10.53
CA ILE A 5 -7.90 -3.91 10.31
C ILE A 5 -6.63 -4.75 10.30
N ALA A 6 -5.50 -4.19 9.87
CA ALA A 6 -4.25 -4.93 9.77
C ALA A 6 -3.02 -4.02 9.82
N ASN A 7 -1.88 -4.63 10.10
CA ASN A 7 -0.56 -4.12 9.80
C ASN A 7 0.13 -5.14 8.87
N VAL A 8 0.48 -4.74 7.65
CA VAL A 8 1.05 -5.63 6.62
C VAL A 8 2.43 -5.12 6.19
N HIS A 9 3.32 -6.04 5.81
CA HIS A 9 4.68 -5.71 5.38
C HIS A 9 4.83 -6.00 3.89
N ILE A 10 5.08 -4.96 3.10
CA ILE A 10 5.10 -5.01 1.64
C ILE A 10 6.48 -4.63 1.13
N SER A 11 7.02 -5.40 0.19
CA SER A 11 8.31 -5.09 -0.41
C SER A 11 8.16 -3.98 -1.44
N ILE A 12 8.77 -2.83 -1.17
CA ILE A 12 8.72 -1.66 -2.05
C ILE A 12 10.10 -1.43 -2.69
N PRO A 13 10.17 -1.21 -4.02
CA PRO A 13 11.42 -0.94 -4.72
C PRO A 13 11.94 0.45 -4.36
N TYR A 14 13.10 0.53 -3.73
CA TYR A 14 13.79 1.80 -3.48
C TYR A 14 14.89 1.99 -4.51
N LYS A 15 14.94 3.18 -5.09
CA LYS A 15 16.07 3.58 -5.94
C LYS A 15 17.22 4.09 -5.07
N ARG A 16 18.36 3.42 -5.11
CA ARG A 16 19.60 3.85 -4.45
C ARG A 16 20.57 4.51 -5.42
N PRO A 17 21.53 5.31 -4.93
CA PRO A 17 22.65 5.80 -5.74
C PRO A 17 23.31 4.65 -6.50
N GLY A 18 23.65 4.88 -7.77
CA GLY A 18 24.19 3.84 -8.67
C GLY A 18 23.13 3.04 -9.44
N ASN A 19 21.89 3.52 -9.54
CA ASN A 19 20.77 2.86 -10.25
C ASN A 19 20.41 1.47 -9.73
N ILE A 20 20.74 1.16 -8.47
CA ILE A 20 20.38 -0.11 -7.84
C ILE A 20 18.94 -0.01 -7.31
N ILE A 21 18.07 -0.93 -7.72
CA ILE A 21 16.72 -1.09 -7.18
C ILE A 21 16.77 -2.19 -6.12
N LYS A 22 16.58 -1.81 -4.85
CA LYS A 22 16.50 -2.78 -3.74
C LYS A 22 15.07 -2.85 -3.23
N GLN A 23 14.53 -4.06 -3.09
CA GLN A 23 13.26 -4.31 -2.40
C GLN A 23 13.47 -4.11 -0.90
N ASN A 24 12.76 -3.17 -0.29
CA ASN A 24 12.78 -2.97 1.16
C ASN A 24 11.38 -3.20 1.73
N PRO A 25 11.26 -3.97 2.83
CA PRO A 25 9.96 -4.17 3.47
C PRO A 25 9.50 -2.86 4.12
N VAL A 26 8.28 -2.45 3.78
CA VAL A 26 7.60 -1.28 4.32
C VAL A 26 6.37 -1.75 5.05
N ALA A 27 6.22 -1.34 6.31
CA ALA A 27 5.01 -1.61 7.07
C ALA A 27 3.89 -0.63 6.67
N PHE A 28 2.69 -1.15 6.46
CA PHE A 28 1.49 -0.39 6.17
C PHE A 28 0.43 -0.67 7.22
N ASP A 29 -0.13 0.40 7.79
CA ASP A 29 -1.34 0.33 8.57
C ASP A 29 -2.55 0.42 7.65
N VAL A 30 -3.37 -0.63 7.63
CA VAL A 30 -4.57 -0.69 6.79
C VAL A 30 -5.81 -0.40 7.64
N TYR A 31 -6.64 0.51 7.14
CA TYR A 31 -7.89 0.92 7.73
C TYR A 31 -9.03 0.60 6.77
N ALA A 32 -10.09 -0.01 7.30
CA ALA A 32 -11.37 -0.10 6.62
C ALA A 32 -12.17 1.18 6.87
N LEU A 33 -12.66 1.78 5.78
CA LEU A 33 -13.54 2.93 5.76
C LEU A 33 -14.86 2.51 5.09
N ASP A 34 -15.91 3.31 5.28
CA ASP A 34 -17.22 3.02 4.70
C ASP A 34 -17.13 3.06 3.15
N GLY A 35 -17.03 1.87 2.54
CA GLY A 35 -16.96 1.66 1.09
C GLY A 35 -15.56 1.70 0.46
N TYR A 36 -14.47 1.81 1.23
CA TYR A 36 -13.10 1.74 0.69
C TYR A 36 -12.06 1.43 1.77
N TYR A 37 -10.83 1.16 1.35
CA TYR A 37 -9.69 0.91 2.21
C TYR A 37 -8.67 2.03 2.08
N LYS A 38 -7.98 2.29 3.19
CA LYS A 38 -6.86 3.20 3.27
C LYS A 38 -5.66 2.46 3.85
N ALA A 39 -4.54 2.45 3.14
CA ALA A 39 -3.27 1.96 3.65
C ALA A 39 -2.29 3.12 3.85
N VAL A 40 -1.74 3.25 5.05
CA VAL A 40 -0.81 4.32 5.44
C VAL A 40 0.58 3.70 5.63
N PRO A 41 1.60 4.07 4.83
CA PRO A 41 2.96 3.61 5.06
C PRO A 41 3.51 4.18 6.37
N LEU A 42 4.09 3.32 7.19
CA LEU A 42 4.78 3.69 8.43
C LEU A 42 6.23 4.09 8.11
N LEU A 43 6.38 5.16 7.33
CA LEU A 43 7.66 5.74 6.94
C LEU A 43 7.72 7.21 7.35
N ASN A 44 8.91 7.68 7.72
CA ASN A 44 9.15 9.11 7.88
C ASN A 44 9.14 9.84 6.51
N GLU A 45 9.24 11.17 6.52
CA GLU A 45 9.15 11.96 5.28
C GLU A 45 10.28 11.65 4.28
N ASP A 46 11.51 11.49 4.76
CA ASP A 46 12.67 11.21 3.91
C ASP A 46 12.60 9.80 3.32
N GLU A 47 12.25 8.80 4.12
CA GLU A 47 12.04 7.42 3.68
C GLU A 47 10.93 7.33 2.65
N ARG A 48 9.81 8.02 2.88
CA ARG A 48 8.69 8.08 1.95
C ARG A 48 9.09 8.72 0.62
N ARG A 49 9.90 9.79 0.65
CA ARG A 49 10.45 10.44 -0.54
C ARG A 49 11.36 9.50 -1.33
N ILE A 50 12.21 8.74 -0.65
CA ILE A 50 13.09 7.72 -1.27
C ILE A 50 12.28 6.58 -1.87
N ALA A 51 11.24 6.13 -1.18
CA ALA A 51 10.33 5.08 -1.62
C ALA A 51 9.36 5.53 -2.72
N ASN A 52 9.29 6.83 -3.01
CA ASN A 52 8.31 7.45 -3.92
C ASN A 52 6.85 7.07 -3.57
N LEU A 53 6.56 6.90 -2.28
CA LEU A 53 5.23 6.54 -1.81
C LEU A 53 4.41 7.79 -1.43
N PRO A 54 3.10 7.78 -1.64
CA PRO A 54 2.22 8.81 -1.10
C PRO A 54 2.02 8.65 0.42
N HIS A 55 1.42 9.65 1.05
CA HIS A 55 1.04 9.58 2.47
C HIS A 55 0.01 8.49 2.77
N GLU A 56 -0.80 8.14 1.77
CA GLU A 56 -1.81 7.09 1.88
C GLU A 56 -2.10 6.52 0.49
N LEU A 57 -2.41 5.23 0.46
CA LEU A 57 -2.93 4.51 -0.68
C LEU A 57 -4.42 4.25 -0.43
N LEU A 58 -5.26 4.75 -1.33
CA LEU A 58 -6.71 4.59 -1.25
C LEU A 58 -7.17 3.62 -2.33
N PHE A 59 -7.89 2.58 -1.95
CA PHE A 59 -8.36 1.56 -2.88
C PHE A 59 -9.71 0.99 -2.47
N VAL A 60 -10.41 0.41 -3.43
CA VAL A 60 -11.61 -0.41 -3.20
C VAL A 60 -11.30 -1.84 -3.62
N TYR A 61 -12.05 -2.79 -3.07
CA TYR A 61 -11.98 -4.19 -3.48
C TYR A 61 -13.33 -4.57 -4.08
N GLU A 62 -13.38 -4.65 -5.41
CA GLU A 62 -14.62 -4.86 -6.16
C GLU A 62 -14.40 -6.00 -7.17
N ASN A 63 -15.38 -6.90 -7.29
CA ASN A 63 -15.32 -8.05 -8.20
C ASN A 63 -14.05 -8.91 -8.02
N GLY A 64 -13.58 -9.04 -6.78
CA GLY A 64 -12.39 -9.84 -6.45
C GLY A 64 -11.06 -9.16 -6.79
N ARG A 65 -11.04 -7.88 -7.15
CA ARG A 65 -9.83 -7.16 -7.57
C ARG A 65 -9.67 -5.81 -6.83
N PRO A 66 -8.43 -5.41 -6.51
CA PRO A 66 -8.16 -4.07 -6.04
C PRO A 66 -8.35 -3.05 -7.17
N VAL A 67 -8.95 -1.91 -6.86
CA VAL A 67 -9.04 -0.75 -7.75
C VAL A 67 -8.53 0.47 -6.99
N SER A 68 -7.49 1.13 -7.52
CA SER A 68 -6.98 2.37 -6.92
C SER A 68 -7.97 3.51 -7.11
N LYS A 69 -8.24 4.25 -6.02
CA LYS A 69 -9.02 5.50 -6.10
C LYS A 69 -8.29 6.65 -6.79
N ARG A 70 -6.99 6.52 -7.03
CA ARG A 70 -6.21 7.49 -7.83
C ARG A 70 -6.36 7.26 -9.34
N GLY A 71 -7.03 6.18 -9.75
CA GLY A 71 -7.28 5.84 -11.15
C GLY A 71 -6.33 4.77 -11.69
N SER A 72 -6.45 4.49 -13.00
CA SER A 72 -5.77 3.39 -13.69
C SER A 72 -4.25 3.58 -13.84
N PHE A 73 -3.74 4.79 -13.65
CA PHE A 73 -2.31 5.12 -13.79
C PHE A 73 -1.60 5.33 -12.44
N ASP A 74 -2.10 4.69 -11.38
CA ASP A 74 -1.44 4.75 -10.09
C ASP A 74 -0.09 4.02 -10.12
N GLY A 75 1.01 4.77 -10.08
CA GLY A 75 2.37 4.23 -10.04
C GLY A 75 2.66 3.33 -8.83
N ASN A 76 1.79 3.35 -7.82
CA ASN A 76 1.87 2.53 -6.61
C ASN A 76 0.84 1.39 -6.59
N PHE A 77 0.18 1.10 -7.71
CA PHE A 77 -0.83 0.04 -7.77
C PHE A 77 -0.27 -1.34 -7.36
N HIS A 78 0.98 -1.64 -7.69
CA HIS A 78 1.66 -2.86 -7.25
C HIS A 78 1.65 -3.02 -5.72
N ALA A 79 1.84 -1.93 -4.96
CA ALA A 79 1.78 -1.96 -3.51
C ALA A 79 0.35 -2.26 -3.02
N ILE A 80 -0.66 -1.73 -3.69
CA ILE A 80 -2.08 -2.02 -3.39
C ILE A 80 -2.39 -3.50 -3.64
N GLU A 81 -1.92 -4.07 -4.74
CA GLU A 81 -2.11 -5.49 -5.05
C GLU A 81 -1.50 -6.40 -3.99
N ASP A 82 -0.27 -6.08 -3.56
CA ASP A 82 0.41 -6.87 -2.52
C ASP A 82 -0.27 -6.69 -1.15
N ILE A 83 -0.74 -5.48 -0.81
CA ILE A 83 -1.54 -5.25 0.41
C ILE A 83 -2.80 -6.13 0.39
N VAL A 84 -3.53 -6.15 -0.72
CA VAL A 84 -4.75 -6.96 -0.85
C VAL A 84 -4.44 -8.45 -0.73
N ARG A 85 -3.35 -8.94 -1.33
CA ARG A 85 -2.92 -10.34 -1.17
C ARG A 85 -2.65 -10.70 0.28
N GLU A 86 -2.00 -9.82 1.04
CA GLU A 86 -1.75 -10.05 2.47
C GLU A 86 -3.06 -10.03 3.28
N LEU A 87 -3.98 -9.11 2.99
CA LEU A 87 -5.28 -9.07 3.66
C LEU A 87 -6.14 -10.30 3.36
N GLN A 88 -6.09 -10.83 2.13
CA GLN A 88 -6.77 -12.08 1.75
C GLN A 88 -6.22 -13.29 2.52
N LYS A 89 -4.89 -13.39 2.67
CA LYS A 89 -4.26 -14.45 3.49
C LYS A 89 -4.72 -14.40 4.94
N LEU A 90 -5.02 -13.21 5.45
CA LEU A 90 -5.52 -12.99 6.80
C LEU A 90 -7.06 -13.12 6.92
N ASN A 91 -7.77 -13.40 5.83
CA ASN A 91 -9.23 -13.43 5.75
C ASN A 91 -9.91 -12.12 6.22
N LEU A 92 -9.30 -10.98 5.90
CA LEU A 92 -9.82 -9.65 6.26
C LEU A 92 -10.60 -8.96 5.12
N ILE A 93 -10.48 -9.47 3.89
CA ILE A 93 -11.20 -9.05 2.68
C ILE A 93 -11.43 -10.24 1.74
#